data_AF-A0A6V8QRJ2-F1
#
_entry.id   AF-A0A6V8QRJ2-F1
#
_cell.length_a   1.000
_cell.length_b   1.000
_cell.length_c   1.000
_cell.angle_alpha   90.00
_cell.angle_beta   90.00
_cell.angle_gamma   90.00
#
_symmetry.space_group_name_H-M   'P 1'
#
loop_
_entity.id
_entity.type
_entity.pdbx_description
1 polymer ?
#
loop_
_entity_poly.entity_id
_entity_poly.type
_entity_poly.pdbx_seq_one_letter_code
_entity_poly.pdbx_strand_id
1 'polypeptide(L)'
;MSSFVTPGQQRYLRACMVCSIVMTYSLQRCFLLLANPQSAPACEQRFRDEGCPNCEEFLHLIGSQDQIESCTSQVFEGLITLANPSKSWVAKWQRLDGYVPGVYAIKVSGQLPDEIRSSLEDEYRIQYIPRDGTQTEADA
;
A
#
# COMPACT_ATOMS: atom_id res chain seq x y z
N MET A 1 -3.61 16.00 0.84
CA MET A 1 -2.65 14.98 0.40
C MET A 1 -1.96 15.44 -0.87
N SER A 2 -0.63 15.37 -0.89
CA SER A 2 0.15 15.49 -2.11
C SER A 2 0.91 14.17 -2.27
N SER A 3 0.27 13.14 -2.83
CA SER A 3 0.92 11.86 -3.14
C SER A 3 1.49 11.91 -4.56
N PHE A 4 2.40 12.86 -4.80
CA PHE A 4 3.02 13.04 -6.11
C PHE A 4 4.26 12.14 -6.22
N VAL A 5 4.30 11.31 -7.27
CA VAL A 5 5.42 10.43 -7.58
C VAL A 5 5.90 10.73 -8.99
N THR A 6 7.18 11.00 -9.15
CA THR A 6 7.74 11.33 -10.47
C THR A 6 7.68 10.09 -11.39
N PRO A 7 7.55 10.25 -12.72
CA PRO A 7 7.47 9.11 -13.63
C PRO A 7 8.63 8.10 -13.47
N GLY A 8 9.85 8.58 -13.18
CA GLY A 8 11.01 7.72 -12.95
C GLY A 8 10.91 6.87 -11.68
N GLN A 9 10.14 7.31 -10.68
CA GLN A 9 9.92 6.62 -9.41
C GLN A 9 8.71 5.66 -9.44
N GLN A 10 7.85 5.73 -10.45
CA GLN A 10 6.64 4.89 -10.53
C GLN A 10 6.96 3.38 -10.54
N ARG A 11 8.14 2.98 -11.03
CA ARG A 11 8.61 1.58 -10.99
C ARG A 11 8.86 1.04 -9.56
N TYR A 12 8.95 1.92 -8.58
CA TYR A 12 9.15 1.60 -7.17
C TYR A 12 7.86 1.63 -6.36
N LEU A 13 6.73 1.87 -7.02
CA LEU A 13 5.42 1.74 -6.40
C LEU A 13 5.17 0.27 -6.07
N ARG A 14 4.65 0.07 -4.87
CA ARG A 14 4.17 -1.22 -4.40
C ARG A 14 2.79 -1.00 -3.81
N ALA A 15 1.95 -2.02 -3.88
CA ALA A 15 0.64 -2.04 -3.25
C ALA A 15 0.66 -3.02 -2.07
N CYS A 16 0.11 -2.62 -0.93
CA CYS A 16 -0.07 -3.52 0.21
C CYS A 16 -1.09 -4.61 -0.13
N MET A 17 -0.74 -5.88 0.08
CA MET A 17 -1.65 -6.99 -0.24
C MET A 17 -2.84 -7.10 0.74
N VAL A 18 -2.80 -6.41 1.89
CA VAL A 18 -3.89 -6.37 2.88
C VAL A 18 -4.89 -5.24 2.58
N CYS A 19 -4.40 -4.00 2.48
CA CYS A 19 -5.28 -2.82 2.35
C CYS A 19 -5.25 -2.13 0.98
N SER A 20 -4.47 -2.64 0.02
CA SER A 20 -4.26 -2.09 -1.33
C SER A 20 -3.66 -0.69 -1.44
N ILE A 21 -3.20 -0.06 -0.33
CA ILE A 21 -2.54 1.25 -0.39
C ILE A 21 -1.27 1.18 -1.24
N VAL A 22 -1.07 2.18 -2.09
CA VAL A 22 0.06 2.26 -3.02
C VAL A 22 1.04 3.32 -2.56
N MET A 23 2.26 2.89 -2.25
CA MET A 23 3.34 3.72 -1.73
C MET A 23 4.67 3.31 -2.36
N THR A 24 5.70 4.15 -2.24
CA THR A 24 7.04 3.78 -2.73
C THR A 24 7.75 2.87 -1.73
N TYR A 25 8.61 1.98 -2.24
CA TYR A 25 9.44 1.08 -1.41
C TYR A 25 10.34 1.85 -0.43
N SER A 26 11.21 2.73 -0.96
CA SER A 26 12.23 3.47 -0.20
C SER A 26 12.66 4.70 -0.98
N LEU A 27 13.28 5.65 -0.27
CA LEU A 27 13.94 6.83 -0.81
C LEU A 27 15.08 6.37 -1.72
N GLN A 28 14.81 6.18 -3.00
CA GLN A 28 15.88 6.39 -3.95
C GLN A 28 16.17 7.88 -3.82
N ARG A 29 17.24 8.23 -3.09
CA ARG A 29 17.83 9.56 -3.20
C ARG A 29 17.89 9.81 -4.70
N CYS A 30 17.05 10.71 -5.20
CA CYS A 30 17.27 11.27 -6.51
C CYS A 30 18.66 11.87 -6.40
N PHE A 31 19.65 11.16 -6.92
CA PHE A 31 21.03 11.61 -7.07
C PHE A 31 21.05 12.65 -8.20
N LEU A 32 20.16 13.65 -8.11
CA LEU A 32 20.27 14.88 -8.84
C LEU A 32 21.19 15.73 -7.99
N LEU A 33 22.46 15.75 -8.41
CA LEU A 33 23.54 16.55 -7.85
C LEU A 33 23.27 18.07 -7.80
N LEU A 34 22.08 18.58 -8.14
CA LEU A 34 21.82 20.02 -8.22
C LEU A 34 20.33 20.35 -7.97
N ALA A 35 19.89 20.41 -6.70
CA ALA A 35 18.81 21.32 -6.30
C ALA A 35 18.66 21.37 -4.77
N ASN A 36 18.48 22.60 -4.29
CA ASN A 36 18.25 23.02 -2.92
C ASN A 36 17.38 22.03 -2.08
N PRO A 37 17.86 21.54 -0.91
CA PRO A 37 17.09 20.64 -0.04
C PRO A 37 15.84 21.26 0.58
N GLN A 38 15.62 22.58 0.48
CA GLN A 38 14.47 23.27 1.06
C GLN A 38 13.24 23.40 0.13
N SER A 39 13.30 22.92 -1.13
CA SER A 39 12.18 23.01 -2.09
C SER A 39 11.66 21.68 -2.62
N ALA A 40 12.21 20.55 -2.18
CA ALA A 40 11.64 19.25 -2.51
C ALA A 40 10.45 18.98 -1.56
N PRO A 41 9.22 18.80 -2.05
CA PRO A 41 8.11 18.45 -1.18
C PRO A 41 8.42 17.08 -0.55
N ALA A 42 8.72 17.07 0.75
CA ALA A 42 8.93 15.87 1.56
C ALA A 42 7.60 15.14 1.81
N CYS A 43 6.92 14.72 0.75
CA CYS A 43 5.63 14.05 0.81
C CYS A 43 5.65 12.80 -0.06
N GLU A 44 6.56 11.88 0.26
CA GLU A 44 6.56 10.57 -0.36
C GLU A 44 6.39 9.56 0.77
N GLN A 45 5.14 9.13 1.01
CA GLN A 45 4.85 8.09 1.99
C GLN A 45 5.56 6.80 1.54
N ARG A 46 6.24 6.14 2.50
CA ARG A 46 7.19 5.04 2.21
C ARG A 46 6.96 3.84 3.09
N PHE A 47 6.93 2.64 2.49
CA PHE A 47 6.83 1.41 3.28
C PHE A 47 8.03 1.19 4.20
N ARG A 48 9.25 1.45 3.72
CA ARG A 48 10.46 1.22 4.53
C ARG A 48 10.63 2.20 5.69
N ASP A 49 10.26 3.46 5.47
CA ASP A 49 10.53 4.55 6.42
C ASP A 49 9.35 4.76 7.39
N GLU A 50 8.11 4.67 6.90
CA GLU A 50 6.89 5.00 7.65
C GLU A 50 5.96 3.80 7.85
N GLY A 51 6.22 2.69 7.16
CA GLY A 51 5.35 1.52 7.23
C GLY A 51 4.07 1.66 6.40
N CYS A 52 3.15 0.72 6.59
CA CYS A 52 1.81 0.82 6.01
C CYS A 52 0.89 1.58 6.97
N PRO A 53 0.34 2.76 6.62
CA PRO A 53 -0.47 3.56 7.55
C PRO A 53 -1.75 2.87 8.04
N ASN A 54 -2.19 1.81 7.36
CA ASN A 54 -3.36 1.01 7.73
C ASN A 54 -3.02 -0.33 8.40
N CYS A 55 -1.79 -0.82 8.24
CA CYS A 55 -1.45 -2.22 8.54
C CYS A 55 -0.14 -2.38 9.31
N GLU A 56 0.54 -1.28 9.65
CA GLU A 56 1.84 -1.33 10.31
C GLU A 56 1.81 -2.03 11.66
N GLU A 57 0.69 -1.91 12.38
CA GLU A 57 0.49 -2.51 13.70
C GLU A 57 0.72 -4.03 13.70
N PHE A 58 0.44 -4.71 12.58
CA PHE A 58 0.55 -6.16 12.48
C PHE A 58 1.51 -6.65 11.38
N LEU A 59 1.84 -5.82 10.38
CA LEU A 59 2.80 -6.18 9.34
C LEU A 59 4.24 -5.77 9.68
N HIS A 60 4.45 -4.82 10.59
CA HIS A 60 5.77 -4.36 11.04
C HIS A 60 6.78 -4.14 9.88
N LEU A 61 6.38 -3.35 8.88
CA LEU A 61 7.15 -3.15 7.65
C LEU A 61 8.34 -2.20 7.86
N ILE A 62 8.29 -1.34 8.87
CA ILE A 62 9.34 -0.34 9.11
C ILE A 62 10.70 -1.01 9.27
N GLY A 63 11.66 -0.60 8.44
CA GLY A 63 13.03 -1.13 8.46
C GLY A 63 13.21 -2.56 7.95
N SER A 64 12.13 -3.31 7.66
CA SER A 64 12.19 -4.72 7.27
C SER A 64 11.97 -4.90 5.77
N GLN A 65 13.05 -5.17 5.03
CA GLN A 65 12.98 -5.40 3.59
C GLN A 65 12.18 -6.67 3.25
N ASP A 66 12.43 -7.77 3.98
CA ASP A 66 11.82 -9.06 3.71
C ASP A 66 10.29 -9.03 3.90
N GLN A 67 9.82 -8.32 4.94
CA GLN A 67 8.38 -8.14 5.17
C GLN A 67 7.75 -7.26 4.09
N ILE A 68 8.42 -6.21 3.64
CA ILE A 68 7.91 -5.38 2.54
C ILE A 68 7.81 -6.21 1.26
N GLU A 69 8.82 -7.00 0.92
CA GLU A 69 8.80 -7.84 -0.27
C GLU A 69 7.70 -8.92 -0.22
N SER A 70 7.43 -9.46 0.97
CA SER A 70 6.45 -10.54 1.19
C SER A 70 5.00 -10.04 1.35
N CYS A 71 4.79 -8.84 1.87
CA CYS A 71 3.45 -8.30 2.17
C CYS A 71 2.96 -7.24 1.18
N THR A 72 3.82 -6.81 0.24
CA THR A 72 3.48 -5.83 -0.79
C THR A 72 3.90 -6.30 -2.18
N SER A 73 3.23 -5.84 -3.23
CA SER A 73 3.49 -6.26 -4.61
C SER A 73 3.72 -5.07 -5.54
N GLN A 74 4.65 -5.21 -6.49
CA GLN A 74 4.82 -4.26 -7.60
C GLN A 74 3.80 -4.48 -8.73
N VAL A 75 3.10 -5.61 -8.71
CA VAL A 75 2.12 -5.97 -9.74
C VAL A 75 0.73 -5.66 -9.19
N PHE A 76 0.17 -4.53 -9.62
CA PHE A 76 -1.16 -4.09 -9.25
C PHE A 76 -1.86 -3.45 -10.45
N GLU A 77 -3.18 -3.45 -10.44
CA GLU A 77 -4.02 -2.91 -11.52
C GLU A 77 -4.92 -1.80 -10.98
N GLY A 78 -5.02 -0.72 -11.76
CA GLY A 78 -5.88 0.41 -11.48
C GLY A 78 -5.41 1.25 -10.27
N LEU A 79 -5.69 2.54 -10.31
CA LEU A 79 -5.40 3.45 -9.21
C LEU A 79 -6.67 4.20 -8.80
N ILE A 80 -6.89 4.30 -7.50
CA ILE A 80 -7.99 5.01 -6.86
C ILE A 80 -7.37 6.05 -5.94
N THR A 81 -7.67 7.33 -6.15
CA THR A 81 -7.32 8.37 -5.19
C THR A 81 -8.52 8.62 -4.28
N LEU A 82 -8.40 8.23 -3.01
CA LEU A 82 -9.45 8.40 -2.01
C LEU A 82 -9.17 9.63 -1.15
N ALA A 83 -9.98 10.68 -1.32
CA ALA A 83 -9.92 11.87 -0.47
C ALA A 83 -10.72 11.72 0.84
N ASN A 84 -11.87 11.03 0.79
CA ASN A 84 -12.71 10.77 1.96
C ASN A 84 -13.32 9.36 1.87
N PRO A 85 -12.68 8.36 2.53
CA PRO A 85 -13.13 6.97 2.49
C PRO A 85 -14.57 6.78 3.02
N SER A 86 -14.93 7.40 4.15
CA SER A 86 -16.24 7.21 4.80
C SER A 86 -17.46 7.66 3.96
N LYS A 87 -17.25 8.57 3.01
CA LYS A 87 -18.32 9.11 2.15
C LYS A 87 -18.29 8.56 0.71
N SER A 88 -17.29 7.75 0.37
CA SER A 88 -17.09 7.29 -1.01
C SER A 88 -17.75 5.93 -1.24
N TRP A 89 -18.64 5.85 -2.24
CA TRP A 89 -19.18 4.57 -2.68
C TRP A 89 -18.07 3.63 -3.18
N VAL A 90 -17.06 4.18 -3.88
CA VAL A 90 -15.90 3.40 -4.36
C VAL A 90 -15.13 2.80 -3.19
N ALA A 91 -14.97 3.54 -2.08
CA ALA A 91 -14.30 3.02 -0.89
C ALA A 91 -15.10 1.88 -0.25
N LYS A 92 -16.43 2.02 -0.17
CA LYS A 92 -17.31 0.96 0.35
C LYS A 92 -17.25 -0.30 -0.51
N TRP A 93 -17.36 -0.15 -1.84
CA TRP A 93 -17.27 -1.26 -2.78
C TRP A 93 -15.93 -2.00 -2.65
N GLN A 94 -14.84 -1.23 -2.49
CA GLN A 94 -13.50 -1.78 -2.33
C GLN A 94 -13.15 -2.18 -0.90
N ARG A 95 -14.08 -2.15 0.07
CA ARG A 95 -13.78 -2.44 1.49
C ARG A 95 -12.59 -1.63 2.03
N LEU A 96 -12.57 -0.34 1.70
CA LEU A 96 -11.60 0.66 2.14
C LEU A 96 -12.24 1.67 3.12
N ASP A 97 -13.48 1.40 3.57
CA ASP A 97 -14.14 2.19 4.61
C ASP A 97 -13.35 2.06 5.93
N GLY A 98 -13.07 3.20 6.57
CA GLY A 98 -12.26 3.25 7.80
C GLY A 98 -10.75 3.36 7.59
N TYR A 99 -10.24 3.23 6.37
CA TYR A 99 -8.83 3.48 6.07
C TYR A 99 -8.47 4.95 5.92
N VAL A 100 -7.18 5.26 5.96
CA VAL A 100 -6.70 6.62 5.76
C VAL A 100 -6.95 7.10 4.32
N PRO A 101 -7.12 8.40 4.10
CA PRO A 101 -7.12 8.95 2.76
C PRO A 101 -5.78 8.69 2.06
N GLY A 102 -5.79 8.24 0.80
CA GLY A 102 -4.56 7.85 0.09
C GLY A 102 -4.79 7.38 -1.35
N VAL A 103 -3.73 6.85 -1.97
CA VAL A 103 -3.79 6.19 -3.27
C VAL A 103 -3.86 4.68 -3.06
N TYR A 104 -4.83 4.02 -3.67
CA TYR A 104 -5.12 2.59 -3.53
C TYR A 104 -5.17 1.90 -4.89
N ALA A 105 -4.83 0.63 -4.95
CA ALA A 105 -4.99 -0.19 -6.16
C ALA A 105 -6.40 -0.81 -6.22
N ILE A 106 -6.90 -1.06 -7.44
CA ILE A 106 -8.15 -1.82 -7.65
C ILE A 106 -7.89 -3.31 -7.39
N LYS A 107 -6.79 -3.85 -7.92
CA LYS A 107 -6.34 -5.22 -7.69
C LYS A 107 -4.85 -5.24 -7.35
N VAL A 108 -4.44 -6.16 -6.49
CA VAL A 108 -3.05 -6.40 -6.12
C VAL A 108 -2.74 -7.87 -6.35
N SER A 109 -1.79 -8.16 -7.23
CA SER A 109 -1.37 -9.53 -7.50
C SER A 109 -0.43 -10.03 -6.41
N GLY A 110 -0.67 -11.24 -5.94
CA GLY A 110 0.08 -11.88 -4.86
C GLY A 110 -0.81 -12.27 -3.70
N GLN A 111 -0.30 -13.11 -2.82
CA GLN A 111 -0.97 -13.51 -1.59
C GLN A 111 0.02 -13.41 -0.42
N LEU A 112 -0.49 -13.06 0.76
CA LEU A 112 0.32 -13.08 1.97
C LEU A 112 0.80 -14.53 2.26
N PRO A 113 2.05 -14.71 2.71
CA PRO A 113 2.54 -15.98 3.22
C PRO A 113 1.66 -16.52 4.35
N ASP A 114 1.50 -17.84 4.43
CA ASP A 114 0.64 -18.50 5.41
C ASP A 114 1.01 -18.16 6.86
N GLU A 115 2.30 -18.02 7.16
CA GLU A 115 2.79 -17.60 8.47
C GLU A 115 2.19 -16.27 8.92
N ILE A 116 2.24 -15.26 8.05
CA ILE A 116 1.71 -13.92 8.34
C ILE A 116 0.19 -13.98 8.43
N ARG A 117 -0.46 -14.79 7.59
CA ARG A 117 -1.92 -14.98 7.65
C ARG A 117 -2.36 -15.60 8.98
N SER A 118 -1.66 -16.63 9.45
CA SER A 118 -1.93 -17.23 10.75
C SER A 118 -1.75 -16.23 11.89
N SER A 119 -0.67 -15.43 11.88
CA SER A 119 -0.48 -14.37 12.88
C SER A 119 -1.61 -13.33 12.88
N LEU A 120 -2.12 -12.94 11.71
CA LEU A 120 -3.25 -12.00 11.61
C LEU A 120 -4.53 -12.55 12.23
N GLU A 121 -4.83 -13.82 11.99
CA GLU A 121 -6.05 -14.47 12.47
C GLU A 121 -5.96 -14.80 13.97
N ASP A 122 -4.82 -15.28 14.45
CA ASP A 122 -4.64 -15.74 15.83
C ASP A 122 -4.43 -14.59 16.82
N GLU A 123 -3.57 -13.62 16.49
CA GLU A 123 -3.16 -12.55 17.40
C GLU A 123 -4.10 -11.35 17.32
N TYR A 124 -4.43 -10.92 16.10
CA TYR A 124 -5.19 -9.69 15.85
C TYR A 124 -6.68 -9.95 15.53
N ARG A 125 -7.07 -11.23 15.35
CA ARG A 125 -8.42 -11.65 14.92
C ARG A 125 -8.88 -10.95 13.64
N ILE A 126 -7.94 -10.69 12.73
CA ILE A 126 -8.20 -10.07 11.44
C ILE A 126 -8.32 -11.16 10.38
N GLN A 127 -9.50 -11.26 9.76
CA GLN A 127 -9.69 -12.14 8.61
C GLN A 127 -9.01 -11.55 7.37
N TYR A 128 -8.04 -12.27 6.79
CA TYR A 128 -7.38 -11.85 5.56
C TYR A 128 -8.28 -12.07 4.34
N ILE A 129 -8.43 -11.03 3.53
CA ILE A 129 -9.28 -11.01 2.33
C ILE A 129 -8.39 -10.65 1.13
N PRO A 130 -8.09 -11.61 0.23
CA PRO A 130 -7.23 -11.36 -0.93
C PRO A 130 -7.73 -10.20 -1.81
N ARG A 131 -6.78 -9.36 -2.24
CA ARG A 131 -7.01 -8.19 -3.11
C ARG A 131 -6.72 -8.48 -4.59
N ASP A 132 -6.54 -9.75 -4.96
CA ASP A 132 -6.14 -10.18 -6.31
C ASP A 132 -7.30 -10.25 -7.32
N GLY A 133 -8.54 -10.11 -6.86
CA GLY A 133 -9.75 -10.15 -7.68
C GLY A 133 -10.42 -11.52 -7.79
N THR A 134 -9.82 -12.57 -7.21
CA THR A 134 -10.36 -13.94 -7.26
C THR A 134 -11.76 -14.07 -6.65
N GLN A 135 -12.08 -13.24 -5.64
CA GLN A 135 -13.42 -13.23 -5.02
C GLN A 135 -14.49 -12.60 -5.91
N THR A 136 -14.16 -11.60 -6.72
CA THR A 136 -15.14 -10.94 -7.60
C THR A 136 -15.53 -11.83 -8.77
N GLU A 137 -14.64 -12.71 -9.22
CA GLU A 137 -14.92 -13.69 -10.29
C GLU A 137 -15.77 -14.87 -9.81
N ALA A 138 -15.75 -15.18 -8.51
CA ALA A 138 -16.56 -16.27 -7.94
C ALA A 138 -18.05 -15.92 -7.76
N ASP A 139 -18.36 -14.61 -7.67
CA ASP A 139 -19.72 -14.09 -7.47
C ASP A 139 -20.38 -13.58 -8.78
N ALA A 140 -19.72 -13.73 -9.92
CA ALA A 140 -20.16 -13.28 -11.25
C ALA A 140 -20.69 -14.44 -12.12
#